data_AF-A0A060LS92-F1
#
_entry.id   AF-A0A060LS92-F1
#
_cell.length_a   1.000
_cell.length_b   1.000
_cell.length_c   1.000
_cell.angle_alpha   90.00
_cell.angle_beta   90.00
_cell.angle_gamma   90.00
#
_symmetry.space_group_name_H-M   'P 1'
#
loop_
_entity.id
_entity.type
_entity.pdbx_description
1 polymer ?
#
loop_
_entity_poly.entity_id
_entity_poly.type
_entity_poly.pdbx_seq_one_letter_code
_entity_poly.pdbx_strand_id
1 'polypeptide(L)'
;MNEIAHRYLYWQLIEHYVLHKQFRLLALHDTQAWLEDDSVKPRRIIRLVYSEVDWSNRLKRDISHAKQQFESIYKQLGIWKMQGENIYVMSQPPIDSWEDALTPFEVKGNKGTIRNLALHSSVEEYQTVLGQELANDGVPPLRILSSEEAMMQAIERIRGQVKQINSTRRQNEEKMLQFGKPRFIYALLLSFVVMFFLLETNGGSTNIQVLIDYGAKYNPLIVEGEWWRLVTSMFLHIGLMHLAFNAMALFFLGTAVEQLFGSLRFLIIYFAAGLFGSIVSFAFNDYVSAGASGALFGCFGALLYFGLKHPTLFFRTLGKNILLLLGFNLVLGFIVPGIDNGAHIGGLIGGFLMAALVKMPKEKKKTPFYLSMSALILYVIASLTLVYFGQQQANASPELAVLEGQRLLEAGQYEEAQVFITNGLEIDGRQPQLLFMQAYLDIQQERVQEAKEHLEKALQEQQAFPEAWFNLTLIHIEQENYEQAKETIQQAIQYGEDSQIPDMDYYYEIEQQINEQLASSS
;
A
#
# COMPACT_ATOMS: atom_id res chain seq x y z
N MET A 1 -37.23 -28.88 37.38
CA MET A 1 -36.69 -29.62 36.22
C MET A 1 -35.39 -30.31 36.63
N ASN A 2 -34.96 -31.37 35.94
CA ASN A 2 -33.65 -31.99 36.21
C ASN A 2 -32.52 -31.28 35.42
N GLU A 3 -31.26 -31.55 35.77
CA GLU A 3 -30.08 -30.96 35.10
C GLU A 3 -30.07 -31.21 33.59
N ILE A 4 -30.47 -32.41 33.15
CA ILE A 4 -30.51 -32.78 31.73
C ILE A 4 -31.50 -31.90 30.96
N ALA A 5 -32.65 -31.55 31.54
CA ALA A 5 -33.60 -30.64 30.92
C ALA A 5 -33.00 -29.22 30.76
N HIS A 6 -32.30 -28.70 31.76
CA HIS A 6 -31.62 -27.40 31.62
C HIS A 6 -30.53 -27.42 30.56
N ARG A 7 -29.73 -28.48 30.52
CA ARG A 7 -28.73 -28.69 29.47
C ARG A 7 -29.37 -28.78 28.08
N TYR A 8 -30.53 -29.42 27.97
CA TYR A 8 -31.28 -29.50 26.71
C TYR A 8 -31.78 -28.12 26.27
N LEU A 9 -32.37 -27.33 27.18
CA LEU A 9 -32.80 -25.96 26.89
C LEU A 9 -31.64 -25.04 26.48
N TYR A 10 -30.48 -25.19 27.12
CA TYR A 10 -29.24 -24.50 26.72
C TYR A 10 -28.89 -24.76 25.24
N TRP A 11 -28.93 -26.03 24.82
CA TRP A 11 -28.67 -26.38 23.42
C TRP A 11 -29.78 -25.93 22.47
N GLN A 12 -31.05 -25.92 22.88
CA GLN A 12 -32.15 -25.34 22.09
C GLN A 12 -31.93 -23.84 21.83
N LEU A 13 -31.43 -23.08 22.81
CA LEU A 13 -31.11 -21.67 22.62
C LEU A 13 -29.97 -21.48 21.61
N ILE A 14 -28.90 -22.29 21.72
CA ILE A 14 -27.81 -22.27 20.72
C ILE A 14 -28.34 -22.63 19.33
N GLU A 15 -29.20 -23.64 19.23
CA GLU A 15 -29.86 -24.03 17.98
C GLU A 15 -30.58 -22.84 17.37
N HIS A 16 -31.42 -22.15 18.15
CA HIS A 16 -32.16 -20.97 17.69
C HIS A 16 -31.25 -19.86 17.16
N TYR A 17 -30.26 -19.44 17.94
CA TYR A 17 -29.39 -18.34 17.53
C TYR A 17 -28.54 -18.70 16.31
N VAL A 18 -27.97 -19.91 16.25
CA VAL A 18 -27.08 -20.32 15.16
C VAL A 18 -27.85 -20.67 13.88
N LEU A 19 -28.92 -21.47 13.98
CA LEU A 19 -29.64 -22.01 12.81
C LEU A 19 -30.69 -21.01 12.30
N HIS A 20 -31.45 -20.37 13.19
CA HIS A 20 -32.58 -19.53 12.78
C HIS A 20 -32.19 -18.05 12.68
N LYS A 21 -31.52 -17.51 13.71
CA LYS A 21 -31.05 -16.11 13.70
C LYS A 21 -29.72 -15.91 12.98
N GLN A 22 -29.10 -17.01 12.51
CA GLN A 22 -27.86 -17.01 11.75
C GLN A 22 -26.64 -16.44 12.48
N PHE A 23 -26.66 -16.38 13.82
CA PHE A 23 -25.51 -15.94 14.61
C PHE A 23 -24.28 -16.79 14.28
N ARG A 24 -23.14 -16.13 14.28
CA ARG A 24 -21.83 -16.73 14.08
C ARG A 24 -21.33 -17.31 15.39
N LEU A 25 -20.81 -18.52 15.34
CA LEU A 25 -20.14 -19.15 16.47
C LEU A 25 -18.69 -18.65 16.57
N LEU A 26 -18.35 -17.95 17.65
CA LEU A 26 -16.97 -17.51 17.95
C LEU A 26 -16.19 -18.61 18.67
N ALA A 27 -16.82 -19.25 19.66
CA ALA A 27 -16.25 -20.35 20.42
C ALA A 27 -17.38 -21.27 20.92
N LEU A 28 -17.11 -22.57 20.99
CA LEU A 28 -18.05 -23.59 21.47
C LEU A 28 -17.35 -24.59 22.36
N HIS A 29 -17.83 -24.68 23.59
CA HIS A 29 -17.51 -25.68 24.59
C HIS A 29 -18.80 -26.35 25.05
N ASP A 30 -18.70 -27.42 25.83
CA ASP A 30 -19.89 -28.18 26.27
C ASP A 30 -20.81 -27.40 27.22
N THR A 31 -20.25 -26.41 27.92
CA THR A 31 -20.94 -25.58 28.91
C THR A 31 -20.93 -24.11 28.55
N GLN A 32 -20.29 -23.71 27.45
CA GLN A 32 -20.14 -22.31 27.08
C GLN A 32 -20.13 -22.12 25.57
N ALA A 33 -20.94 -21.19 25.07
CA ALA A 33 -20.97 -20.81 23.67
C ALA A 33 -20.89 -19.29 23.54
N TRP A 34 -20.08 -18.83 22.59
CA TRP A 34 -19.96 -17.41 22.22
C TRP A 34 -20.51 -17.20 20.82
N LEU A 35 -21.46 -16.30 20.70
CA LEU A 35 -22.19 -16.04 19.47
C LEU A 35 -22.08 -14.56 19.09
N GLU A 36 -21.89 -14.27 17.80
CA GLU A 36 -21.84 -12.91 17.24
C GLU A 36 -22.92 -12.74 16.18
N ASP A 37 -23.66 -11.64 16.24
CA ASP A 37 -24.45 -11.13 15.13
C ASP A 37 -23.77 -9.87 14.57
N ASP A 38 -23.20 -10.02 13.37
CA ASP A 38 -22.53 -8.96 12.63
C ASP A 38 -23.45 -8.25 11.62
N SER A 39 -24.74 -8.63 11.56
CA SER A 39 -25.74 -7.99 10.72
C SER A 39 -26.33 -6.72 11.34
N VAL A 40 -26.30 -6.62 12.67
CA VAL A 40 -26.81 -5.49 13.45
C VAL A 40 -25.70 -4.50 13.83
N LYS A 41 -26.07 -3.23 13.96
CA LYS A 41 -25.20 -2.15 14.47
C LYS A 41 -25.90 -1.45 15.65
N PRO A 42 -25.29 -1.37 16.85
CA PRO A 42 -23.98 -1.91 17.24
C PRO A 42 -23.95 -3.45 17.18
N ARG A 43 -22.77 -4.04 16.95
CA ARG A 43 -22.65 -5.51 16.86
C ARG A 43 -23.08 -6.17 18.16
N ARG A 44 -23.80 -7.28 18.06
CA ARG A 44 -24.34 -7.97 19.21
C ARG A 44 -23.55 -9.25 19.50
N ILE A 45 -23.16 -9.45 20.76
CA ILE A 45 -22.42 -10.63 21.21
C ILE A 45 -23.17 -11.29 22.35
N ILE A 46 -23.42 -12.58 22.25
CA ILE A 46 -24.08 -13.37 23.29
C ILE A 46 -23.10 -14.42 23.82
N ARG A 47 -22.92 -14.45 25.14
CA ARG A 47 -22.32 -15.58 25.84
C ARG A 47 -23.44 -16.39 26.45
N LEU A 48 -23.63 -17.64 26.03
CA LEU A 48 -24.48 -18.60 26.73
C LEU A 48 -23.62 -19.52 27.58
N VAL A 49 -23.95 -19.65 28.86
CA VAL A 49 -23.23 -20.50 29.81
C VAL A 49 -24.22 -21.44 30.49
N TYR A 50 -23.96 -22.74 30.43
CA TYR A 50 -24.58 -23.71 31.32
C TYR A 50 -23.69 -23.89 32.55
N SER A 51 -24.16 -23.49 33.72
CA SER A 51 -23.37 -23.53 34.96
C SER A 51 -24.24 -23.86 36.16
N GLU A 52 -23.77 -24.79 36.98
CA GLU A 52 -24.28 -25.02 38.32
C GLU A 52 -23.57 -24.06 39.28
N VAL A 53 -24.31 -23.12 39.86
CA VAL A 53 -23.77 -22.06 40.71
C VAL A 53 -24.39 -22.16 42.10
N ASP A 54 -23.59 -22.59 43.07
CA ASP A 54 -24.09 -22.83 44.43
C ASP A 54 -24.24 -21.54 45.27
N TRP A 55 -23.43 -20.51 44.96
CA TRP A 55 -23.34 -19.25 45.74
C TRP A 55 -23.14 -18.02 44.85
N SER A 56 -23.72 -16.87 45.24
CA SER A 56 -23.64 -15.59 44.53
C SER A 56 -22.19 -15.14 44.26
N ASN A 57 -21.26 -15.44 45.17
CA ASN A 57 -19.83 -15.12 45.02
C ASN A 57 -19.16 -15.85 43.85
N ARG A 58 -19.64 -17.03 43.48
CA ARG A 58 -19.16 -17.75 42.29
C ARG A 58 -19.68 -17.09 41.01
N LEU A 59 -20.95 -16.69 41.00
CA LEU A 59 -21.56 -15.94 39.88
C LEU A 59 -20.84 -14.60 39.65
N LYS A 60 -20.60 -13.81 40.70
CA LYS A 60 -19.88 -12.53 40.63
C LYS A 60 -18.47 -12.68 40.03
N ARG A 61 -17.76 -13.74 40.41
CA ARG A 61 -16.44 -14.06 39.85
C ARG A 61 -16.53 -14.43 38.37
N ASP A 62 -17.47 -15.27 37.98
CA ASP A 62 -17.64 -15.64 36.57
C ASP A 62 -18.04 -14.42 35.71
N ILE A 63 -18.95 -13.55 36.18
CA ILE A 63 -19.31 -12.30 35.48
C ILE A 63 -18.08 -11.39 35.33
N SER A 64 -17.22 -11.32 36.35
CA SER A 64 -15.96 -10.56 36.28
C SER A 64 -15.01 -11.13 35.21
N HIS A 65 -14.92 -12.45 35.09
CA HIS A 65 -14.18 -13.09 34.00
C HIS A 65 -14.84 -12.89 32.64
N ALA A 66 -16.18 -12.94 32.56
CA ALA A 66 -16.95 -12.66 31.36
C ALA A 66 -16.58 -11.28 30.82
N LYS A 67 -16.53 -10.27 31.68
CA LYS A 67 -16.15 -8.90 31.31
C LYS A 67 -14.80 -8.85 30.60
N GLN A 68 -13.78 -9.53 31.14
CA GLN A 68 -12.46 -9.61 30.51
C GLN A 68 -12.52 -10.30 29.14
N GLN A 69 -13.32 -11.37 29.00
CA GLN A 69 -13.52 -12.08 27.74
C GLN A 69 -14.23 -11.20 26.70
N PHE A 70 -15.28 -10.47 27.08
CA PHE A 70 -15.97 -9.50 26.22
C PHE A 70 -15.02 -8.37 25.77
N GLU A 71 -14.17 -7.85 26.66
CA GLU A 71 -13.15 -6.84 26.30
C GLU A 71 -12.09 -7.38 25.32
N SER A 72 -11.69 -8.65 25.47
CA SER A 72 -10.78 -9.31 24.54
C SER A 72 -11.42 -9.46 23.16
N ILE A 73 -12.65 -9.98 23.10
CA ILE A 73 -13.42 -10.13 21.85
C ILE A 73 -13.62 -8.77 21.17
N TYR A 74 -13.98 -7.73 21.92
CA TYR A 74 -14.10 -6.36 21.41
C TYR A 74 -12.81 -5.90 20.71
N LYS A 75 -11.65 -6.11 21.33
CA LYS A 75 -10.34 -5.73 20.75
C LYS A 75 -10.04 -6.53 19.48
N GLN A 76 -10.31 -7.83 19.48
CA GLN A 76 -10.06 -8.74 18.36
C GLN A 76 -10.94 -8.43 17.15
N LEU A 77 -12.24 -8.15 17.38
CA LEU A 77 -13.18 -7.82 16.31
C LEU A 77 -12.94 -6.44 15.68
N GLY A 78 -12.18 -5.57 16.34
CA GLY A 78 -11.85 -4.24 15.82
C GLY A 78 -13.06 -3.32 15.66
N ILE A 79 -14.12 -3.54 16.44
CA ILE A 79 -15.39 -2.82 16.33
C ILE A 79 -15.43 -1.55 17.17
N TRP A 80 -16.21 -0.56 16.72
CA TRP A 80 -16.33 0.74 17.40
C TRP A 80 -17.25 0.69 18.62
N LYS A 81 -18.40 0.02 18.50
CA LYS A 81 -19.40 -0.14 19.56
C LYS A 81 -19.99 -1.54 19.51
N MET A 82 -20.27 -2.10 20.68
CA MET A 82 -20.93 -3.40 20.80
C MET A 82 -22.07 -3.36 21.82
N GLN A 83 -22.93 -4.36 21.76
CA GLN A 83 -23.91 -4.67 22.80
C GLN A 83 -23.94 -6.18 23.00
N GLY A 84 -24.53 -6.65 24.07
CA GLY A 84 -24.58 -8.09 24.27
C GLY A 84 -25.28 -8.54 25.52
N GLU A 85 -25.36 -9.85 25.63
CA GLU A 85 -25.99 -10.55 26.73
C GLU A 85 -25.08 -11.68 27.23
N ASN A 86 -24.97 -11.79 28.55
CA ASN A 86 -24.30 -12.88 29.25
C ASN A 86 -25.40 -13.71 29.93
N ILE A 87 -25.81 -14.79 29.27
CA ILE A 87 -26.98 -15.59 29.62
C ILE A 87 -26.52 -16.85 30.35
N TYR A 88 -26.92 -16.97 31.61
CA TYR A 88 -26.72 -18.15 32.44
C TYR A 88 -27.93 -19.08 32.34
N VAL A 89 -27.67 -20.35 32.10
CA VAL A 89 -28.62 -21.45 32.21
C VAL A 89 -28.16 -22.28 33.40
N MET A 90 -28.97 -22.31 34.46
CA MET A 90 -28.65 -23.00 35.71
C MET A 90 -29.81 -23.90 36.13
N SER A 91 -29.52 -25.05 36.74
CA SER A 91 -30.58 -25.94 37.21
C SER A 91 -31.29 -25.38 38.42
N GLN A 92 -30.52 -24.79 39.33
CA GLN A 92 -31.00 -24.07 40.50
C GLN A 92 -30.29 -22.71 40.61
N PRO A 93 -31.00 -21.66 41.05
CA PRO A 93 -30.36 -20.40 41.40
C PRO A 93 -29.50 -20.55 42.66
N PRO A 94 -28.54 -19.64 42.88
CA PRO A 94 -27.79 -19.58 44.13
C PRO A 94 -28.71 -19.49 45.35
N ILE A 95 -28.26 -20.05 46.47
CA ILE A 95 -29.05 -20.17 47.70
C ILE A 95 -29.16 -18.82 48.44
N ASP A 96 -28.20 -17.92 48.23
CA ASP A 96 -28.12 -16.58 48.81
C ASP A 96 -28.64 -15.49 47.85
N SER A 97 -28.86 -14.26 48.33
CA SER A 97 -29.26 -13.12 47.48
C SER A 97 -28.25 -12.92 46.34
N TRP A 98 -28.71 -13.11 45.10
CA TRP A 98 -27.83 -13.26 43.94
C TRP A 98 -28.24 -12.38 42.76
N GLU A 99 -29.46 -11.87 42.75
CA GLU A 99 -30.04 -11.01 41.72
C GLU A 99 -29.19 -9.74 41.53
N ASP A 100 -28.65 -9.19 42.63
CA ASP A 100 -27.71 -8.05 42.61
C ASP A 100 -26.41 -8.34 41.83
N ALA A 101 -26.05 -9.61 41.65
CA ALA A 101 -24.90 -9.99 40.84
C ALA A 101 -25.14 -9.81 39.34
N LEU A 102 -26.41 -9.78 38.88
CA LEU A 102 -26.76 -9.65 37.46
C LEU A 102 -26.71 -8.19 36.93
N THR A 103 -26.13 -7.27 37.69
CA THR A 103 -25.95 -5.89 37.24
C THR A 103 -25.22 -5.82 35.89
N PRO A 104 -25.72 -5.04 34.91
CA PRO A 104 -25.04 -4.86 33.64
C PRO A 104 -23.64 -4.29 33.82
N PHE A 105 -22.71 -4.69 32.95
CA PHE A 105 -21.36 -4.11 32.94
C PHE A 105 -21.02 -3.49 31.59
N GLU A 106 -20.12 -2.51 31.63
CA GLU A 106 -19.61 -1.86 30.44
C GLU A 106 -18.30 -2.48 29.95
N VAL A 107 -18.15 -2.52 28.63
CA VAL A 107 -16.93 -2.92 27.93
C VAL A 107 -16.15 -1.66 27.56
N LYS A 108 -14.89 -1.57 28.01
CA LYS A 108 -13.97 -0.48 27.71
C LYS A 108 -14.58 0.93 27.95
N GLY A 109 -15.09 1.14 29.16
CA GLY A 109 -15.47 2.44 29.72
C GLY A 109 -16.77 3.10 29.25
N ASN A 110 -17.28 2.78 28.04
CA ASN A 110 -18.68 2.98 27.55
C ASN A 110 -18.77 2.58 26.05
N LYS A 111 -17.97 1.61 25.59
CA LYS A 111 -17.97 1.17 24.18
C LYS A 111 -18.92 0.00 23.94
N GLY A 112 -19.51 -0.55 25.00
CA GLY A 112 -20.64 -1.44 24.91
C GLY A 112 -21.21 -1.77 26.28
N THR A 113 -22.49 -2.14 26.30
CA THR A 113 -23.21 -2.55 27.52
C THR A 113 -23.58 -4.01 27.39
N ILE A 114 -23.26 -4.80 28.41
CA ILE A 114 -23.56 -6.23 28.48
C ILE A 114 -24.53 -6.47 29.61
N ARG A 115 -25.70 -7.02 29.28
CA ARG A 115 -26.73 -7.39 30.25
C ARG A 115 -26.47 -8.81 30.74
N ASN A 116 -26.55 -9.05 32.05
CA ASN A 116 -26.50 -10.41 32.58
C ASN A 116 -27.93 -10.92 32.77
N LEU A 117 -28.21 -12.12 32.25
CA LEU A 117 -29.52 -12.76 32.32
C LEU A 117 -29.36 -14.14 32.95
N ALA A 118 -30.33 -14.57 33.74
CA ALA A 118 -30.34 -15.90 34.32
C ALA A 118 -31.64 -16.61 33.97
N LEU A 119 -31.50 -17.84 33.48
CA LEU A 119 -32.59 -18.74 33.13
C LEU A 119 -32.47 -19.95 34.07
N HIS A 120 -33.41 -20.10 35.00
CA HIS A 120 -33.37 -21.13 36.04
C HIS A 120 -34.76 -21.72 36.36
N SER A 121 -34.80 -22.72 37.25
CA SER A 121 -36.01 -23.30 37.86
C SER A 121 -36.99 -24.04 36.92
N SER A 122 -37.65 -23.33 36.00
CA SER A 122 -38.76 -23.88 35.19
C SER A 122 -38.81 -23.29 33.76
N VAL A 123 -39.57 -23.92 32.86
CA VAL A 123 -39.75 -23.41 31.49
C VAL A 123 -40.51 -22.09 31.48
N GLU A 124 -41.47 -21.91 32.38
CA GLU A 124 -42.26 -20.69 32.54
C GLU A 124 -41.37 -19.50 32.94
N GLU A 125 -40.42 -19.73 33.86
CA GLU A 125 -39.40 -18.75 34.24
C GLU A 125 -38.56 -18.34 33.02
N TYR A 126 -38.08 -19.33 32.23
CA TYR A 126 -37.31 -19.06 31.02
C TYR A 126 -38.11 -18.20 30.04
N GLN A 127 -39.38 -18.57 29.79
CA GLN A 127 -40.24 -17.83 28.86
C GLN A 127 -40.53 -16.41 29.34
N THR A 128 -40.64 -16.21 30.67
CA THR A 128 -40.84 -14.88 31.26
C THR A 128 -39.62 -13.99 31.02
N VAL A 129 -38.42 -14.48 31.37
CA VAL A 129 -37.17 -13.72 31.18
C VAL A 129 -36.90 -13.47 29.70
N LEU A 130 -37.04 -14.49 28.84
CA LEU A 130 -36.86 -14.35 27.40
C LEU A 130 -37.89 -13.38 26.79
N GLY A 131 -39.13 -13.40 27.25
CA GLY A 131 -40.20 -12.53 26.79
C GLY A 131 -40.03 -11.07 27.23
N GLN A 132 -39.40 -10.82 28.38
CA GLN A 132 -39.14 -9.47 28.88
C GLN A 132 -37.86 -8.88 28.28
N GLU A 133 -36.77 -9.64 28.31
CA GLU A 133 -35.42 -9.12 28.01
C GLU A 133 -34.99 -9.34 26.55
N LEU A 134 -35.54 -10.37 25.90
CA LEU A 134 -35.16 -10.85 24.58
C LEU A 134 -36.37 -11.04 23.64
N ALA A 135 -37.46 -10.29 23.85
CA ALA A 135 -38.70 -10.41 23.06
C ALA A 135 -38.46 -10.36 21.53
N ASN A 136 -37.55 -9.48 21.11
CA ASN A 136 -37.20 -9.23 19.70
C ASN A 136 -36.40 -10.38 19.07
N ASP A 137 -35.92 -11.33 19.87
CA ASP A 137 -35.15 -12.47 19.37
C ASP A 137 -36.05 -13.54 18.76
N GLY A 138 -37.35 -13.51 19.08
CA GLY A 138 -38.34 -14.44 18.54
C GLY A 138 -38.00 -15.88 18.91
N VAL A 139 -37.50 -16.11 20.13
CA VAL A 139 -37.20 -17.45 20.63
C VAL A 139 -38.53 -18.23 20.68
N PRO A 140 -38.61 -19.40 20.01
CA PRO A 140 -39.85 -20.19 20.03
C PRO A 140 -40.14 -20.70 21.45
N PRO A 141 -41.41 -21.02 21.77
CA PRO A 141 -41.76 -21.59 23.06
C PRO A 141 -40.92 -22.83 23.36
N LEU A 142 -40.11 -22.75 24.42
CA LEU A 142 -39.25 -23.85 24.85
C LEU A 142 -40.09 -25.03 25.33
N ARG A 143 -39.68 -26.25 24.95
CA ARG A 143 -40.37 -27.51 25.29
C ARG A 143 -39.37 -28.54 25.77
N ILE A 144 -39.73 -29.27 26.82
CA ILE A 144 -38.95 -30.38 27.37
C ILE A 144 -39.51 -31.69 26.79
N LEU A 145 -38.62 -32.60 26.42
CA LEU A 145 -39.00 -33.92 25.92
C LEU A 145 -39.36 -34.85 27.09
N SER A 146 -40.21 -35.84 26.82
CA SER A 146 -40.77 -36.71 27.86
C SER A 146 -39.76 -37.66 28.53
N SER A 147 -38.59 -37.90 27.93
CA SER A 147 -37.54 -38.75 28.51
C SER A 147 -36.16 -38.11 28.48
N GLU A 148 -35.34 -38.43 29.49
CA GLU A 148 -33.93 -38.00 29.55
C GLU A 148 -33.12 -38.50 28.36
N GLU A 149 -33.36 -39.74 27.94
CA GLU A 149 -32.71 -40.32 26.78
C GLU A 149 -33.02 -39.54 25.49
N ALA A 150 -34.27 -39.15 25.29
CA ALA A 150 -34.65 -38.33 24.15
C ALA A 150 -33.98 -36.95 24.19
N MET A 151 -33.86 -36.34 25.37
CA MET A 151 -33.15 -35.07 25.55
C MET A 151 -31.65 -35.20 25.22
N MET A 152 -30.98 -36.25 25.71
CA MET A 152 -29.57 -36.50 25.41
C MET A 152 -29.33 -36.73 23.91
N GLN A 153 -30.17 -37.53 23.26
CA GLN A 153 -30.10 -37.72 21.80
C GLN A 153 -30.32 -36.41 21.04
N ALA A 154 -31.27 -35.58 21.49
CA ALA A 154 -31.52 -34.27 20.89
C ALA A 154 -30.33 -33.31 21.07
N ILE A 155 -29.67 -33.31 22.24
CA ILE A 155 -28.45 -32.52 22.49
C ILE A 155 -27.35 -32.90 21.49
N GLU A 156 -27.07 -34.20 21.31
CA GLU A 156 -26.03 -34.65 20.37
C GLU A 156 -26.38 -34.28 18.92
N ARG A 157 -27.66 -34.40 18.54
CA ARG A 157 -28.14 -33.95 17.22
C ARG A 157 -27.89 -32.46 17.00
N ILE A 158 -28.30 -31.62 17.96
CA ILE A 158 -28.14 -30.15 17.88
C ILE A 158 -26.65 -29.81 17.80
N ARG A 159 -25.82 -30.41 18.66
CA ARG A 159 -24.37 -30.22 18.66
C ARG A 159 -23.76 -30.57 17.30
N GLY A 160 -24.19 -31.68 16.70
CA GLY A 160 -23.79 -32.09 15.35
C GLY A 160 -24.14 -31.04 14.29
N GLN A 161 -25.39 -30.56 14.30
CA GLN A 161 -25.87 -29.53 13.36
C GLN A 161 -25.12 -28.21 13.50
N VAL A 162 -24.92 -27.73 14.73
CA VAL A 162 -24.17 -26.49 15.02
C VAL A 162 -22.73 -26.60 14.53
N LYS A 163 -22.05 -27.72 14.81
CA LYS A 163 -20.69 -27.97 14.31
C LYS A 163 -20.63 -28.00 12.78
N GLN A 164 -21.58 -28.67 12.13
CA GLN A 164 -21.65 -28.78 10.67
C GLN A 164 -21.91 -27.43 9.99
N ILE A 165 -22.78 -26.59 10.56
CA ILE A 165 -23.05 -25.24 10.02
C ILE A 165 -21.81 -24.37 10.16
N ASN A 166 -21.15 -24.40 11.33
CA ASN A 166 -19.95 -23.61 11.54
C ASN A 166 -18.79 -24.05 10.63
N SER A 167 -18.59 -25.37 10.45
CA SER A 167 -17.59 -25.89 9.52
C SER A 167 -17.90 -25.51 8.07
N THR A 168 -19.18 -25.58 7.66
CA THR A 168 -19.62 -25.17 6.32
C THR A 168 -19.39 -23.67 6.09
N ARG A 169 -19.70 -22.82 7.08
CA ARG A 169 -19.41 -21.38 7.01
C ARG A 169 -17.92 -21.12 6.87
N ARG A 170 -17.09 -21.75 7.70
CA ARG A 170 -15.62 -21.62 7.63
C ARG A 170 -15.07 -22.06 6.27
N GLN A 171 -15.52 -23.19 5.74
CA GLN A 171 -15.15 -23.65 4.40
C GLN A 171 -15.56 -22.66 3.31
N ASN A 172 -16.72 -22.01 3.44
CA ASN A 172 -17.16 -20.99 2.48
C ASN A 172 -16.30 -19.72 2.54
N GLU A 173 -15.87 -19.32 3.74
CA GLU A 173 -14.92 -18.20 3.91
C GLU A 173 -13.53 -18.56 3.36
N GLU A 174 -13.01 -19.75 3.66
CA GLU A 174 -11.73 -20.22 3.11
C GLU A 174 -11.77 -20.30 1.58
N LYS A 175 -12.85 -20.80 0.99
CA LYS A 175 -13.07 -20.79 -0.48
C LYS A 175 -13.14 -19.39 -1.08
N MET A 176 -13.60 -18.41 -0.31
CA MET A 176 -13.65 -17.01 -0.75
C MET A 176 -12.26 -16.37 -0.67
N LEU A 177 -11.49 -16.65 0.38
CA LEU A 177 -10.14 -16.14 0.56
C LEU A 177 -9.14 -16.78 -0.40
N GLN A 178 -9.30 -18.08 -0.67
CA GLN A 178 -8.43 -18.90 -1.54
C GLN A 178 -9.12 -19.23 -2.87
N PHE A 179 -9.74 -18.23 -3.49
CA PHE A 179 -10.42 -18.40 -4.77
C PHE A 179 -9.42 -18.68 -5.90
N GLY A 180 -8.34 -17.89 -5.97
CA GLY A 180 -7.28 -18.02 -6.98
C GLY A 180 -6.15 -18.94 -6.54
N LYS A 181 -5.43 -19.49 -7.53
CA LYS A 181 -4.14 -20.16 -7.31
C LYS A 181 -3.03 -19.17 -7.65
N PRO A 182 -2.12 -18.84 -6.72
CA PRO A 182 -1.09 -17.84 -6.94
C PRO A 182 -0.07 -18.36 -7.95
N ARG A 183 -0.24 -18.05 -9.24
CA ARG A 183 0.65 -18.52 -10.32
C ARG A 183 1.42 -17.36 -10.92
N PHE A 184 0.75 -16.22 -11.11
CA PHE A 184 1.37 -15.07 -11.74
C PHE A 184 2.35 -14.35 -10.82
N ILE A 185 2.20 -14.46 -9.50
CA ILE A 185 3.22 -13.96 -8.58
C ILE A 185 4.59 -14.57 -8.85
N TYR A 186 4.67 -15.88 -9.16
CA TYR A 186 5.95 -16.53 -9.46
C TYR A 186 6.54 -16.06 -10.78
N ALA A 187 5.70 -15.81 -11.78
CA ALA A 187 6.13 -15.25 -13.07
C ALA A 187 6.67 -13.83 -12.90
N LEU A 188 6.00 -12.99 -12.11
CA LEU A 188 6.46 -11.63 -11.81
C LEU A 188 7.75 -11.64 -10.99
N LEU A 189 7.86 -12.49 -9.96
CA LEU A 189 9.10 -12.66 -9.20
C LEU A 189 10.26 -13.09 -10.07
N LEU A 190 10.04 -14.06 -10.96
CA LEU A 190 11.05 -14.48 -11.93
C LEU A 190 11.46 -13.31 -12.82
N SER A 191 10.51 -12.52 -13.32
CA SER A 191 10.81 -11.36 -14.16
C SER A 191 11.67 -10.30 -13.44
N PHE A 192 11.47 -10.09 -12.14
CA PHE A 192 12.29 -9.17 -11.35
C PHE A 192 13.71 -9.66 -11.23
N VAL A 193 13.90 -10.95 -10.91
CA VAL A 193 15.22 -11.55 -10.76
C VAL A 193 15.97 -11.54 -12.10
N VAL A 194 15.29 -11.88 -13.19
CA VAL A 194 15.88 -11.85 -14.54
C VAL A 194 16.27 -10.42 -14.93
N MET A 195 15.39 -9.44 -14.74
CA MET A 195 15.70 -8.05 -15.05
C MET A 195 16.86 -7.52 -14.19
N PHE A 196 16.85 -7.81 -12.89
CA PHE A 196 17.93 -7.40 -11.99
C PHE A 196 19.28 -7.98 -12.41
N PHE A 197 19.32 -9.27 -12.78
CA PHE A 197 20.53 -9.90 -13.30
C PHE A 197 21.04 -9.22 -14.58
N LEU A 198 20.14 -8.85 -15.50
CA LEU A 198 20.51 -8.11 -16.71
C LEU A 198 21.11 -6.74 -16.40
N LEU A 199 20.58 -6.01 -15.42
CA LEU A 199 21.15 -4.72 -14.99
C LEU A 199 22.57 -4.90 -14.42
N GLU A 200 22.76 -5.90 -13.56
CA GLU A 200 24.07 -6.19 -12.95
C GLU A 200 25.14 -6.56 -13.99
N THR A 201 24.78 -7.28 -15.07
CA THR A 201 25.74 -7.62 -16.13
C THR A 201 26.06 -6.47 -17.09
N ASN A 202 25.29 -5.38 -17.07
CA ASN A 202 25.40 -4.27 -18.04
C ASN A 202 25.76 -2.93 -17.38
N GLY A 203 26.40 -2.95 -16.21
CA GLY A 203 26.91 -1.75 -15.53
C GLY A 203 26.35 -1.52 -14.12
N GLY A 204 25.44 -2.36 -13.65
CA GLY A 204 24.95 -2.36 -12.27
C GLY A 204 23.58 -1.74 -12.10
N SER A 205 22.78 -2.29 -11.18
CA SER A 205 21.43 -1.79 -10.88
C SER A 205 21.39 -0.45 -10.13
N THR A 206 22.54 0.06 -9.68
CA THR A 206 22.67 1.36 -9.02
C THR A 206 23.12 2.47 -9.96
N ASN A 207 23.47 2.14 -11.21
CA ASN A 207 23.85 3.12 -12.21
C ASN A 207 22.60 3.71 -12.86
N ILE A 208 22.42 5.03 -12.75
CA ILE A 208 21.24 5.74 -13.26
C ILE A 208 21.12 5.61 -14.79
N GLN A 209 22.23 5.70 -15.52
CA GLN A 209 22.21 5.58 -16.98
C GLN A 209 21.72 4.19 -17.41
N VAL A 210 22.25 3.14 -16.78
CA VAL A 210 21.82 1.76 -17.04
C VAL A 210 20.32 1.59 -16.76
N LEU A 211 19.82 2.19 -15.68
CA LEU A 211 18.38 2.17 -15.38
C LEU A 211 17.56 2.87 -16.46
N ILE A 212 18.00 4.03 -16.95
CA ILE A 212 17.34 4.75 -18.05
C ILE A 212 17.36 3.90 -19.32
N ASP A 213 18.50 3.34 -19.71
CA ASP A 213 18.63 2.53 -20.94
C ASP A 213 17.70 1.30 -20.93
N TYR A 214 17.52 0.69 -19.75
CA TYR A 214 16.66 -0.48 -19.58
C TYR A 214 15.19 -0.16 -19.29
N GLY A 215 14.79 1.11 -19.30
CA GLY A 215 13.38 1.50 -19.26
C GLY A 215 12.87 1.98 -17.91
N ALA A 216 13.72 2.53 -17.05
CA ALA A 216 13.27 3.32 -15.90
C ALA A 216 12.40 4.50 -16.37
N LYS A 217 11.53 4.95 -15.46
CA LYS A 217 10.72 6.15 -15.68
C LYS A 217 11.69 7.33 -15.68
N TYR A 218 11.75 8.03 -16.80
CA TYR A 218 12.52 9.24 -17.00
C TYR A 218 11.70 10.22 -17.84
N ASN A 219 11.38 11.38 -17.28
CA ASN A 219 10.37 12.29 -17.84
C ASN A 219 10.72 12.80 -19.24
N PRO A 220 11.95 13.24 -19.53
CA PRO A 220 12.32 13.74 -20.86
C PRO A 220 12.05 12.73 -21.98
N LEU A 221 12.44 11.47 -21.81
CA LEU A 221 12.19 10.44 -22.83
C LEU A 221 10.72 10.02 -22.93
N ILE A 222 9.95 10.12 -21.84
CA ILE A 222 8.49 9.91 -21.89
C ILE A 222 7.84 10.99 -22.75
N VAL A 223 8.26 12.24 -22.60
CA VAL A 223 7.82 13.39 -23.39
C VAL A 223 8.13 13.19 -24.87
N GLU A 224 9.28 12.62 -25.21
CA GLU A 224 9.67 12.28 -26.59
C GLU A 224 8.91 11.08 -27.18
N GLY A 225 8.08 10.40 -26.40
CA GLY A 225 7.18 9.34 -26.87
C GLY A 225 7.48 7.95 -26.32
N GLU A 226 8.45 7.79 -25.41
CA GLU A 226 8.77 6.51 -24.78
C GLU A 226 7.80 6.15 -23.63
N TRP A 227 6.49 6.23 -23.90
CA TRP A 227 5.40 5.96 -22.94
C TRP A 227 5.45 4.58 -22.30
N TRP A 228 6.11 3.62 -22.95
CA TRP A 228 6.34 2.27 -22.43
C TRP A 228 7.12 2.27 -21.09
N ARG A 229 7.90 3.32 -20.81
CA ARG A 229 8.63 3.53 -19.54
C ARG A 229 7.71 3.56 -18.32
N LEU A 230 6.46 3.99 -18.48
CA LEU A 230 5.46 3.99 -17.40
C LEU A 230 5.13 2.56 -16.92
N VAL A 231 5.36 1.54 -17.76
CA VAL A 231 5.11 0.14 -17.40
C VAL A 231 6.41 -0.61 -17.14
N THR A 232 7.45 -0.41 -17.96
CA THR A 232 8.71 -1.15 -17.81
C THR A 232 9.43 -0.84 -16.51
N SER A 233 9.34 0.40 -16.02
CA SER A 233 9.92 0.81 -14.72
C SER A 233 9.49 -0.07 -13.55
N MET A 234 8.34 -0.75 -13.63
CA MET A 234 7.87 -1.70 -12.62
C MET A 234 8.75 -2.94 -12.44
N PHE A 235 9.61 -3.26 -13.41
CA PHE A 235 10.45 -4.46 -13.41
C PHE A 235 11.89 -4.20 -12.98
N LEU A 236 12.34 -2.94 -13.03
CA LEU A 236 13.69 -2.53 -12.63
C LEU A 236 13.73 -2.31 -11.11
N HIS A 237 14.87 -2.59 -10.48
CA HIS A 237 15.05 -2.44 -9.03
C HIS A 237 16.44 -1.91 -8.74
N ILE A 238 16.51 -0.80 -8.00
CA ILE A 238 17.76 -0.12 -7.63
C ILE A 238 18.45 -0.84 -6.47
N GLY A 239 19.44 -1.68 -6.77
CA GLY A 239 20.19 -2.43 -5.78
C GLY A 239 19.45 -3.63 -5.16
N LEU A 240 20.22 -4.53 -4.55
CA LEU A 240 19.74 -5.83 -4.08
C LEU A 240 18.68 -5.72 -2.97
N MET A 241 18.85 -4.78 -2.04
CA MET A 241 17.88 -4.60 -0.93
C MET A 241 16.52 -4.16 -1.45
N HIS A 242 16.48 -3.28 -2.45
CA HIS A 242 15.24 -2.82 -3.04
C HIS A 242 14.51 -3.96 -3.76
N LEU A 243 15.24 -4.80 -4.51
CA LEU A 243 14.70 -6.03 -5.09
C LEU A 243 14.13 -6.96 -4.01
N ALA A 244 14.91 -7.25 -2.96
CA ALA A 244 14.52 -8.18 -1.91
C ALA A 244 13.23 -7.74 -1.20
N PHE A 245 13.09 -6.46 -0.84
CA PHE A 245 11.88 -5.95 -0.20
C PHE A 245 10.67 -5.98 -1.14
N ASN A 246 10.82 -5.60 -2.41
CA ASN A 246 9.72 -5.68 -3.38
C ASN A 246 9.32 -7.12 -3.69
N ALA A 247 10.27 -8.03 -3.84
CA ALA A 247 10.01 -9.45 -4.05
C ALA A 247 9.27 -10.07 -2.86
N MET A 248 9.71 -9.78 -1.63
CA MET A 248 9.04 -10.22 -0.43
C MET A 248 7.61 -9.65 -0.34
N ALA A 249 7.44 -8.36 -0.58
CA ALA A 249 6.13 -7.71 -0.57
C ALA A 249 5.21 -8.27 -1.67
N LEU A 250 5.72 -8.50 -2.88
CA LEU A 250 4.99 -9.14 -3.97
C LEU A 250 4.55 -10.56 -3.58
N PHE A 251 5.44 -11.33 -2.97
CA PHE A 251 5.11 -12.68 -2.54
C PHE A 251 3.97 -12.69 -1.52
N PHE A 252 3.99 -11.84 -0.49
CA PHE A 252 2.93 -11.82 0.53
C PHE A 252 1.66 -11.11 0.06
N LEU A 253 1.76 -9.87 -0.40
CA LEU A 253 0.61 -9.05 -0.78
C LEU A 253 0.02 -9.51 -2.12
N GLY A 254 0.87 -9.76 -3.11
CA GLY A 254 0.44 -10.25 -4.42
C GLY A 254 -0.26 -11.60 -4.30
N THR A 255 0.26 -12.52 -3.48
CA THR A 255 -0.42 -13.81 -3.24
C THR A 255 -1.78 -13.62 -2.59
N ALA A 256 -1.89 -12.76 -1.58
CA ALA A 256 -3.17 -12.49 -0.93
C ALA A 256 -4.20 -11.93 -1.92
N VAL A 257 -3.80 -10.98 -2.78
CA VAL A 257 -4.70 -10.40 -3.79
C VAL A 257 -5.02 -11.41 -4.90
N GLU A 258 -4.05 -12.20 -5.38
CA GLU A 258 -4.29 -13.24 -6.39
C GLU A 258 -5.23 -14.33 -5.88
N GLN A 259 -5.10 -14.73 -4.60
CA GLN A 259 -6.01 -15.66 -3.95
C GLN A 259 -7.42 -15.08 -3.79
N LEU A 260 -7.56 -13.80 -3.43
CA LEU A 260 -8.86 -13.15 -3.24
C LEU A 260 -9.61 -12.89 -4.56
N PHE A 261 -8.91 -12.35 -5.57
CA PHE A 261 -9.55 -11.86 -6.80
C PHE A 261 -9.46 -12.88 -7.96
N GLY A 262 -8.51 -13.81 -7.89
CA GLY A 262 -8.13 -14.70 -8.98
C GLY A 262 -7.09 -14.08 -9.91
N SER A 263 -6.36 -14.94 -10.62
CA SER A 263 -5.20 -14.58 -11.46
C SER A 263 -5.43 -13.44 -12.45
N LEU A 264 -6.46 -13.51 -13.29
CA LEU A 264 -6.70 -12.47 -14.31
C LEU A 264 -7.03 -11.10 -13.70
N ARG A 265 -7.85 -11.08 -12.64
CA ARG A 265 -8.21 -9.84 -11.95
C ARG A 265 -7.01 -9.26 -11.19
N PHE A 266 -6.19 -10.11 -10.59
CA PHE A 266 -4.94 -9.69 -9.97
C PHE A 266 -4.02 -9.00 -10.97
N LEU A 267 -3.82 -9.57 -12.16
CA LEU A 267 -3.00 -8.93 -13.20
C LEU A 267 -3.54 -7.55 -13.60
N ILE A 268 -4.86 -7.43 -13.80
CA ILE A 268 -5.50 -6.14 -14.13
C ILE A 268 -5.24 -5.14 -13.00
N ILE A 269 -5.48 -5.53 -11.75
CA ILE A 269 -5.24 -4.67 -10.57
C ILE A 269 -3.77 -4.27 -10.50
N TYR A 270 -2.86 -5.22 -10.62
CA TYR A 270 -1.42 -5.02 -10.46
C TYR A 270 -0.85 -4.06 -11.51
N PHE A 271 -1.11 -4.33 -12.79
CA PHE A 271 -0.58 -3.51 -13.88
C PHE A 271 -1.26 -2.15 -13.98
N ALA A 272 -2.58 -2.06 -13.79
CA ALA A 272 -3.25 -0.78 -13.81
C ALA A 272 -2.89 0.08 -12.59
N ALA A 273 -2.71 -0.51 -11.41
CA ALA A 273 -2.19 0.23 -10.26
C ALA A 273 -0.75 0.72 -10.48
N GLY A 274 0.13 -0.13 -11.01
CA GLY A 274 1.49 0.26 -11.35
C GLY A 274 1.51 1.41 -12.37
N LEU A 275 0.76 1.28 -13.47
CA LEU A 275 0.62 2.31 -14.48
C LEU A 275 0.12 3.64 -13.90
N PHE A 276 -0.95 3.61 -13.09
CA PHE A 276 -1.47 4.81 -12.47
C PHE A 276 -0.47 5.43 -11.47
N GLY A 277 0.27 4.59 -10.74
CA GLY A 277 1.39 5.01 -9.92
C GLY A 277 2.45 5.74 -10.75
N SER A 278 2.90 5.16 -11.86
CA SER A 278 3.87 5.78 -12.76
C SER A 278 3.36 7.07 -13.38
N ILE A 279 2.06 7.18 -13.69
CA ILE A 279 1.44 8.41 -14.19
C ILE A 279 1.46 9.51 -13.11
N VAL A 280 1.13 9.18 -11.86
CA VAL A 280 1.22 10.15 -10.75
C VAL A 280 2.67 10.55 -10.50
N SER A 281 3.62 9.60 -10.59
CA SER A 281 5.05 9.89 -10.51
C SER A 281 5.51 10.82 -11.64
N PHE A 282 5.14 10.54 -12.88
CA PHE A 282 5.40 11.40 -14.04
C PHE A 282 4.84 12.81 -13.85
N ALA A 283 3.65 12.93 -13.24
CA ALA A 283 3.00 14.20 -13.02
C ALA A 283 3.66 15.08 -11.94
N PHE A 284 4.28 14.50 -10.92
CA PHE A 284 4.69 15.24 -9.72
C PHE A 284 6.16 15.08 -9.33
N ASN A 285 6.91 14.18 -9.96
CA ASN A 285 8.31 13.91 -9.66
C ASN A 285 9.13 13.93 -10.94
N ASP A 286 10.28 14.60 -10.94
CA ASP A 286 11.17 14.68 -12.12
C ASP A 286 12.32 13.67 -12.09
N TYR A 287 12.63 13.13 -10.90
CA TYR A 287 13.68 12.12 -10.74
C TYR A 287 13.39 10.80 -11.48
N VAL A 288 14.48 10.10 -11.82
CA VAL A 288 14.44 8.74 -12.36
C VAL A 288 13.84 7.80 -11.31
N SER A 289 12.86 6.99 -11.73
CA SER A 289 12.15 6.07 -10.84
C SER A 289 12.10 4.65 -11.44
N ALA A 290 12.35 3.67 -10.59
CA ALA A 290 12.35 2.26 -10.93
C ALA A 290 11.88 1.45 -9.72
N GLY A 291 10.98 0.51 -9.92
CA GLY A 291 10.48 -0.37 -8.87
C GLY A 291 9.03 -0.79 -9.04
N ALA A 292 8.72 -1.98 -8.55
CA ALA A 292 7.35 -2.50 -8.51
C ALA A 292 6.45 -1.84 -7.46
N SER A 293 6.97 -0.94 -6.63
CA SER A 293 6.30 -0.47 -5.42
C SER A 293 4.95 0.19 -5.69
N GLY A 294 4.76 0.91 -6.79
CA GLY A 294 3.45 1.45 -7.16
C GLY A 294 2.38 0.34 -7.32
N ALA A 295 2.73 -0.75 -7.99
CA ALA A 295 1.85 -1.91 -8.15
C ALA A 295 1.59 -2.65 -6.82
N LEU A 296 2.57 -2.69 -5.91
CA LEU A 296 2.43 -3.25 -4.57
C LEU A 296 1.51 -2.41 -3.67
N PHE A 297 1.61 -1.09 -3.77
CA PHE A 297 0.62 -0.19 -3.16
C PHE A 297 -0.77 -0.38 -3.77
N GLY A 298 -0.85 -0.71 -5.06
CA GLY A 298 -2.06 -1.23 -5.69
C GLY A 298 -2.65 -2.45 -5.02
N CYS A 299 -1.81 -3.40 -4.60
CA CYS A 299 -2.26 -4.56 -3.84
C CYS A 299 -2.84 -4.15 -2.48
N PHE A 300 -2.24 -3.19 -1.77
CA PHE A 300 -2.87 -2.60 -0.58
C PHE A 300 -4.23 -1.98 -0.90
N GLY A 301 -4.35 -1.24 -1.99
CA GLY A 301 -5.61 -0.64 -2.45
C GLY A 301 -6.71 -1.69 -2.67
N ALA A 302 -6.36 -2.81 -3.30
CA ALA A 302 -7.28 -3.93 -3.49
C ALA A 302 -7.69 -4.61 -2.16
N LEU A 303 -6.75 -4.76 -1.22
CA LEU A 303 -7.05 -5.28 0.12
C LEU A 303 -7.95 -4.32 0.93
N LEU A 304 -7.80 -3.01 0.77
CA LEU A 304 -8.69 -2.01 1.37
C LEU A 304 -10.11 -2.08 0.78
N TYR A 305 -10.23 -2.30 -0.54
CA TYR A 305 -11.53 -2.55 -1.17
C TYR A 305 -12.20 -3.80 -0.59
N PHE A 306 -11.43 -4.88 -0.39
CA PHE A 306 -11.92 -6.08 0.31
C PHE A 306 -12.35 -5.75 1.74
N GLY A 307 -11.58 -4.97 2.49
CA GLY A 307 -11.92 -4.49 3.83
C GLY A 307 -13.20 -3.67 3.89
N LEU A 308 -13.49 -2.86 2.87
CA LEU A 308 -14.73 -2.11 2.75
C LEU A 308 -15.94 -3.04 2.54
N LYS A 309 -15.78 -4.09 1.74
CA LYS A 309 -16.87 -5.04 1.41
C LYS A 309 -17.10 -6.08 2.50
N HIS A 310 -16.04 -6.53 3.16
CA HIS A 310 -16.07 -7.60 4.16
C HIS A 310 -15.26 -7.21 5.42
N PRO A 311 -15.67 -6.16 6.14
CA PRO A 311 -14.90 -5.61 7.27
C PRO A 311 -14.63 -6.65 8.35
N THR A 312 -15.62 -7.47 8.72
CA THR A 312 -15.46 -8.54 9.71
C THR A 312 -14.40 -9.56 9.30
N LEU A 313 -14.44 -10.00 8.04
CA LEU A 313 -13.52 -11.01 7.52
C LEU A 313 -12.11 -10.44 7.37
N PHE A 314 -11.98 -9.20 6.90
CA PHE A 314 -10.72 -8.48 6.76
C PHE A 314 -9.98 -8.37 8.10
N PHE A 315 -10.63 -7.85 9.15
CA PHE A 315 -9.98 -7.68 10.45
C PHE A 315 -9.64 -9.01 11.13
N ARG A 316 -10.37 -10.09 10.83
CA ARG A 316 -10.04 -11.41 11.38
C ARG A 316 -8.87 -12.09 10.66
N THR A 317 -8.71 -11.86 9.35
CA THR A 317 -7.78 -12.62 8.50
C THR A 317 -6.48 -11.86 8.22
N LEU A 318 -6.60 -10.61 7.81
CA LEU A 318 -5.46 -9.73 7.48
C LEU A 318 -5.06 -8.88 8.70
N GLY A 319 -6.04 -8.53 9.54
CA GLY A 319 -5.82 -7.83 10.79
C GLY A 319 -5.44 -6.36 10.63
N LYS A 320 -5.20 -5.70 11.77
CA LYS A 320 -4.69 -4.32 11.81
C LYS A 320 -3.27 -4.21 11.27
N ASN A 321 -2.55 -5.33 11.17
CA ASN A 321 -1.17 -5.38 10.72
C ASN A 321 -1.01 -4.85 9.29
N ILE A 322 -1.94 -5.17 8.38
CA ILE A 322 -1.92 -4.62 7.01
C ILE A 322 -2.09 -3.10 7.01
N LEU A 323 -2.96 -2.56 7.87
CA LEU A 323 -3.16 -1.11 7.99
C LEU A 323 -1.94 -0.42 8.61
N LEU A 324 -1.34 -1.03 9.63
CA LEU A 324 -0.11 -0.54 10.25
C LEU A 324 1.06 -0.58 9.27
N LEU A 325 1.21 -1.67 8.52
CA LEU A 325 2.23 -1.82 7.49
C LEU A 325 2.06 -0.77 6.38
N LEU A 326 0.83 -0.56 5.90
CA LEU A 326 0.53 0.48 4.92
C LEU A 326 0.89 1.88 5.46
N GLY A 327 0.44 2.20 6.67
CA GLY A 327 0.73 3.49 7.31
C GLY A 327 2.24 3.71 7.52
N PHE A 328 2.95 2.67 7.96
CA PHE A 328 4.40 2.71 8.14
C PHE A 328 5.14 2.94 6.82
N ASN A 329 4.79 2.22 5.75
CA ASN A 329 5.43 2.41 4.44
C ASN A 329 5.17 3.81 3.86
N LEU A 330 3.96 4.36 4.02
CA LEU A 330 3.67 5.73 3.60
C LEU A 330 4.51 6.75 4.39
N VAL A 331 4.56 6.63 5.72
CA VAL A 331 5.35 7.53 6.57
C VAL A 331 6.84 7.43 6.22
N LEU A 332 7.38 6.22 6.04
CA LEU A 332 8.76 6.06 5.60
C LEU A 332 9.03 6.68 4.23
N GLY A 333 8.08 6.57 3.30
CA GLY A 333 8.19 7.19 1.98
C GLY A 333 8.38 8.70 2.02
N PHE A 334 7.73 9.38 2.96
CA PHE A 334 7.92 10.82 3.16
C PHE A 334 9.21 11.19 3.91
N ILE A 335 9.83 10.25 4.63
CA ILE A 335 11.03 10.51 5.44
C ILE A 335 12.31 10.22 4.65
N VAL A 336 12.32 9.18 3.82
CA VAL A 336 13.53 8.71 3.12
C VAL A 336 13.62 9.37 1.74
N PRO A 337 14.65 10.19 1.46
CA PRO A 337 14.87 10.78 0.15
C PRO A 337 15.04 9.71 -0.92
N GLY A 338 14.54 9.97 -2.14
CA GLY A 338 14.58 9.04 -3.26
C GLY A 338 13.43 8.03 -3.30
N ILE A 339 12.50 8.04 -2.34
CA ILE A 339 11.26 7.26 -2.43
C ILE A 339 10.19 8.00 -3.23
N ASP A 340 9.65 7.32 -4.23
CA ASP A 340 8.60 7.84 -5.10
C ASP A 340 7.20 7.73 -4.45
N ASN A 341 6.87 8.73 -3.61
CA ASN A 341 5.55 8.81 -2.96
C ASN A 341 4.40 8.99 -3.97
N GLY A 342 4.68 9.60 -5.12
CA GLY A 342 3.71 9.75 -6.21
C GLY A 342 3.27 8.38 -6.72
N ALA A 343 4.23 7.50 -6.99
CA ALA A 343 3.98 6.12 -7.37
C ALA A 343 3.21 5.34 -6.30
N HIS A 344 3.53 5.54 -5.01
CA HIS A 344 2.86 4.82 -3.91
C HIS A 344 1.40 5.24 -3.75
N ILE A 345 1.15 6.55 -3.70
CA ILE A 345 -0.22 7.08 -3.53
C ILE A 345 -1.06 6.79 -4.78
N GLY A 346 -0.50 7.02 -5.96
CA GLY A 346 -1.13 6.66 -7.22
C GLY A 346 -1.46 5.18 -7.27
N GLY A 347 -0.48 4.33 -6.99
CA GLY A 347 -0.66 2.89 -6.90
C GLY A 347 -1.82 2.48 -5.98
N LEU A 348 -1.85 3.01 -4.76
CA LEU A 348 -2.90 2.74 -3.78
C LEU A 348 -4.30 3.10 -4.30
N ILE A 349 -4.46 4.28 -4.88
CA ILE A 349 -5.72 4.76 -5.45
C ILE A 349 -6.12 3.92 -6.66
N GLY A 350 -5.19 3.73 -7.61
CA GLY A 350 -5.39 2.96 -8.82
C GLY A 350 -5.82 1.53 -8.53
N GLY A 351 -5.13 0.85 -7.60
CA GLY A 351 -5.48 -0.50 -7.19
C GLY A 351 -6.86 -0.60 -6.52
N PHE A 352 -7.24 0.39 -5.71
CA PHE A 352 -8.58 0.44 -5.12
C PHE A 352 -9.68 0.62 -6.18
N LEU A 353 -9.49 1.55 -7.13
CA LEU A 353 -10.44 1.78 -8.23
C LEU A 353 -10.56 0.55 -9.13
N MET A 354 -9.43 -0.09 -9.45
CA MET A 354 -9.42 -1.29 -10.28
C MET A 354 -10.04 -2.49 -9.58
N ALA A 355 -9.82 -2.66 -8.27
CA ALA A 355 -10.54 -3.65 -7.47
C ALA A 355 -12.06 -3.40 -7.49
N ALA A 356 -12.50 -2.14 -7.40
CA ALA A 356 -13.90 -1.76 -7.51
C ALA A 356 -14.50 -2.00 -8.91
N LEU A 357 -13.69 -1.89 -9.95
CA LEU A 357 -14.06 -2.18 -11.33
C LEU A 357 -14.22 -3.69 -11.57
N VAL A 358 -13.18 -4.48 -11.27
CA VAL A 358 -13.16 -5.93 -11.59
C VAL A 358 -14.02 -6.78 -10.65
N LYS A 359 -14.30 -6.24 -9.45
CA LYS A 359 -15.09 -6.85 -8.37
C LYS A 359 -14.49 -8.15 -7.84
N MET A 360 -14.95 -8.59 -6.68
CA MET A 360 -14.58 -9.91 -6.18
C MET A 360 -15.37 -11.03 -6.86
N PRO A 361 -14.78 -12.23 -6.99
CA PRO A 361 -15.48 -13.39 -7.51
C PRO A 361 -16.68 -13.75 -6.61
N LYS A 362 -17.84 -14.01 -7.23
CA LYS A 362 -19.05 -14.52 -6.55
C LYS A 362 -19.58 -13.60 -5.42
N GLU A 363 -19.45 -12.28 -5.57
CA GLU A 363 -20.09 -11.32 -4.66
C GLU A 363 -21.61 -11.55 -4.57
N LYS A 364 -22.10 -11.91 -3.36
CA LYS A 364 -23.55 -12.13 -3.12
C LYS A 364 -24.38 -10.87 -3.35
N LYS A 365 -23.88 -9.71 -2.90
CA LYS A 365 -24.44 -8.39 -3.22
C LYS A 365 -23.60 -7.78 -4.32
N LYS A 366 -24.03 -7.96 -5.57
CA LYS A 366 -23.30 -7.43 -6.72
C LYS A 366 -23.13 -5.93 -6.57
N THR A 367 -21.89 -5.46 -6.55
CA THR A 367 -21.61 -4.03 -6.70
C THR A 367 -22.32 -3.54 -7.97
N PRO A 368 -23.21 -2.52 -7.86
CA PRO A 368 -24.03 -2.10 -8.99
C PRO A 368 -23.14 -1.58 -10.12
N PHE A 369 -23.58 -1.81 -11.35
CA PHE A 369 -22.78 -1.55 -12.55
C PHE A 369 -22.29 -0.10 -12.64
N TYR A 370 -23.12 0.87 -12.24
CA TYR A 370 -22.76 2.29 -12.27
C TYR A 370 -21.56 2.63 -11.38
N LEU A 371 -21.37 1.96 -10.23
CA LEU A 371 -20.20 2.20 -9.36
C LEU A 371 -18.90 1.68 -9.98
N SER A 372 -18.94 0.57 -10.70
CA SER A 372 -17.76 0.07 -11.41
C SER A 372 -17.45 0.94 -12.62
N MET A 373 -18.48 1.40 -13.34
CA MET A 373 -18.28 2.32 -14.44
C MET A 373 -17.76 3.67 -13.96
N SER A 374 -18.25 4.19 -12.83
CA SER A 374 -17.71 5.42 -12.25
C SER A 374 -16.25 5.27 -11.80
N ALA A 375 -15.86 4.10 -11.29
CA ALA A 375 -14.46 3.83 -10.96
C ALA A 375 -13.56 3.83 -12.20
N LEU A 376 -14.01 3.26 -13.32
CA LEU A 376 -13.30 3.30 -14.60
C LEU A 376 -13.21 4.73 -15.14
N ILE A 377 -14.33 5.45 -15.19
CA ILE A 377 -14.38 6.83 -15.67
C ILE A 377 -13.44 7.71 -14.83
N LEU A 378 -13.48 7.59 -13.50
CA LEU A 378 -12.61 8.34 -12.61
C LEU A 378 -11.13 8.00 -12.86
N TYR A 379 -10.79 6.71 -13.02
CA TYR A 379 -9.43 6.29 -13.33
C TYR A 379 -8.94 6.89 -14.65
N VAL A 380 -9.76 6.84 -15.72
CA VAL A 380 -9.39 7.35 -17.04
C VAL A 380 -9.26 8.87 -17.04
N ILE A 381 -10.24 9.60 -16.49
CA ILE A 381 -10.19 11.06 -16.40
C ILE A 381 -8.98 11.50 -15.59
N ALA A 382 -8.77 10.91 -14.40
CA ALA A 382 -7.62 11.24 -13.57
C ALA A 382 -6.30 10.96 -14.31
N SER A 383 -6.19 9.82 -15.01
CA SER A 383 -4.99 9.48 -15.79
C SER A 383 -4.73 10.52 -16.88
N LEU A 384 -5.75 10.89 -17.67
CA LEU A 384 -5.61 11.86 -18.75
C LEU A 384 -5.24 13.25 -18.23
N THR A 385 -5.87 13.70 -17.14
CA THR A 385 -5.56 14.98 -16.50
C THR A 385 -4.13 15.00 -15.96
N LEU A 386 -3.69 13.92 -15.32
CA LEU A 386 -2.35 13.81 -14.76
C LEU A 386 -1.27 13.68 -15.84
N VAL A 387 -1.54 12.96 -16.93
CA VAL A 387 -0.63 12.90 -18.09
C VAL A 387 -0.51 14.29 -18.72
N TYR A 388 -1.63 14.99 -18.92
CA TYR A 388 -1.58 16.37 -19.43
C TYR A 388 -0.78 17.29 -18.52
N PHE A 389 -1.01 17.22 -17.21
CA PHE A 389 -0.27 18.02 -16.23
C PHE A 389 1.22 17.66 -16.21
N GLY A 390 1.56 16.37 -16.17
CA GLY A 390 2.95 15.90 -16.21
C GLY A 390 3.68 16.27 -17.49
N GLN A 391 2.98 16.29 -18.62
CA GLN A 391 3.56 16.79 -19.88
C GLN A 391 3.94 18.26 -19.77
N GLN A 392 3.09 19.10 -19.18
CA GLN A 392 3.39 20.52 -18.99
C GLN A 392 4.56 20.72 -18.03
N GLN A 393 4.60 19.96 -16.94
CA GLN A 393 5.68 20.03 -15.96
C GLN A 393 7.01 19.55 -16.55
N ALA A 394 7.02 18.40 -17.22
CA ALA A 394 8.21 17.82 -17.84
C ALA A 394 8.73 18.67 -19.01
N ASN A 395 7.83 19.27 -19.80
CA ASN A 395 8.20 20.21 -20.86
C ASN A 395 8.91 21.47 -20.33
N ALA A 396 8.66 21.82 -19.07
CA ALA A 396 9.32 22.91 -18.36
C ALA A 396 10.49 22.44 -17.50
N SER A 397 10.96 21.18 -17.61
CA SER A 397 12.08 20.71 -16.78
C SER A 397 13.43 21.22 -17.30
N PRO A 398 14.37 21.62 -16.42
CA PRO A 398 15.73 21.97 -16.81
C PRO A 398 16.47 20.81 -17.50
N GLU A 399 16.20 19.56 -17.13
CA GLU A 399 16.80 18.38 -17.77
C GLU A 399 16.37 18.23 -19.23
N LEU A 400 15.08 18.47 -19.55
CA LEU A 400 14.63 18.48 -20.93
C LEU A 400 15.24 19.66 -21.70
N ALA A 401 15.40 20.81 -21.05
CA ALA A 401 16.05 21.97 -21.65
C ALA A 401 17.52 21.67 -22.04
N VAL A 402 18.25 20.93 -21.19
CA VAL A 402 19.60 20.45 -21.52
C VAL A 402 19.57 19.51 -22.72
N LEU A 403 18.69 18.49 -22.70
CA LEU A 403 18.60 17.49 -23.76
C LEU A 403 18.28 18.13 -25.12
N GLU A 404 17.24 18.95 -25.17
CA GLU A 404 16.79 19.58 -26.41
C GLU A 404 17.73 20.69 -26.85
N GLY A 405 18.27 21.48 -25.91
CA GLY A 405 19.29 22.46 -26.21
C GLY A 405 20.53 21.82 -26.83
N GLN A 406 21.00 20.68 -26.31
CA GLN A 406 22.18 19.99 -26.85
C GLN A 406 21.90 19.47 -28.25
N ARG A 407 20.75 18.82 -28.45
CA ARG A 407 20.31 18.33 -29.76
C ARG A 407 20.25 19.44 -30.81
N LEU A 408 19.74 20.62 -30.44
CA LEU A 408 19.63 21.77 -31.33
C LEU A 408 20.99 22.41 -31.62
N LEU A 409 21.88 22.49 -30.62
CA LEU A 409 23.26 22.97 -30.82
C LEU A 409 24.03 22.05 -31.78
N GLU A 410 23.93 20.73 -31.61
CA GLU A 410 24.54 19.73 -32.51
C GLU A 410 23.97 19.82 -33.94
N ALA A 411 22.68 20.14 -34.08
CA ALA A 411 22.03 20.38 -35.37
C ALA A 411 22.34 21.78 -35.97
N GLY A 412 23.08 22.64 -35.26
CA GLY A 412 23.40 24.01 -35.68
C GLY A 412 22.22 24.99 -35.61
N GLN A 413 21.14 24.64 -34.91
CA GLN A 413 19.93 25.47 -34.75
C GLN A 413 20.04 26.38 -33.52
N TYR A 414 20.96 27.35 -33.56
CA TYR A 414 21.32 28.19 -32.41
C TYR A 414 20.16 29.04 -31.85
N GLU A 415 19.31 29.62 -32.70
CA GLU A 415 18.18 30.46 -32.27
C GLU A 415 17.14 29.64 -31.49
N GLU A 416 16.84 28.43 -31.95
CA GLU A 416 15.91 27.52 -31.27
C GLU A 416 16.53 27.02 -29.95
N ALA A 417 17.82 26.66 -29.95
CA ALA A 417 18.55 26.24 -28.75
C ALA A 417 18.50 27.32 -27.67
N GLN A 418 18.65 28.59 -28.04
CA GLN A 418 18.63 29.72 -27.11
C GLN A 418 17.31 29.82 -26.33
N VAL A 419 16.17 29.50 -26.95
CA VAL A 419 14.87 29.49 -26.27
C VAL A 419 14.83 28.44 -25.17
N PHE A 420 15.26 27.21 -25.46
CA PHE A 420 15.27 26.12 -24.47
C PHE A 420 16.26 26.40 -23.34
N ILE A 421 17.47 26.85 -23.66
CA ILE A 421 18.50 27.16 -22.68
C ILE A 421 18.05 28.29 -21.74
N THR A 422 17.49 29.37 -22.30
CA THR A 422 16.99 30.51 -21.50
C THR A 422 15.86 30.06 -20.56
N ASN A 423 14.87 29.34 -21.10
CA ASN A 423 13.74 28.85 -20.28
C ASN A 423 14.22 27.91 -19.16
N GLY A 424 15.19 27.03 -19.44
CA GLY A 424 15.76 26.15 -18.43
C GLY A 424 16.52 26.92 -17.34
N LEU A 425 17.29 27.95 -17.70
CA LEU A 425 17.99 28.82 -16.75
C LEU A 425 17.05 29.74 -15.96
N GLU A 426 15.89 30.10 -16.49
CA GLU A 426 14.85 30.80 -15.72
C GLU A 426 14.31 29.93 -14.57
N ILE A 427 14.31 28.61 -14.75
CA ILE A 427 13.79 27.63 -13.80
C ILE A 427 14.89 27.19 -12.82
N ASP A 428 16.05 26.83 -13.34
CA ASP A 428 17.26 26.56 -12.58
C ASP A 428 18.46 27.33 -13.14
N GLY A 429 18.64 28.55 -12.64
CA GLY A 429 19.73 29.44 -13.06
C GLY A 429 21.13 29.00 -12.61
N ARG A 430 21.25 27.84 -11.95
CA ARG A 430 22.52 27.26 -11.50
C ARG A 430 22.89 25.97 -12.23
N GLN A 431 22.05 25.50 -13.15
CA GLN A 431 22.32 24.24 -13.84
C GLN A 431 23.60 24.35 -14.69
N PRO A 432 24.67 23.58 -14.38
CA PRO A 432 25.98 23.76 -15.00
C PRO A 432 25.96 23.56 -16.52
N GLN A 433 25.23 22.56 -17.00
CA GLN A 433 25.14 22.23 -18.43
C GLN A 433 24.46 23.34 -19.22
N LEU A 434 23.36 23.91 -18.72
CA LEU A 434 22.71 25.04 -19.40
C LEU A 434 23.56 26.30 -19.36
N LEU A 435 24.26 26.57 -18.26
CA LEU A 435 25.20 27.69 -18.18
C LEU A 435 26.34 27.52 -19.19
N PHE A 436 26.89 26.31 -19.33
CA PHE A 436 27.89 25.98 -20.35
C PHE A 436 27.35 26.17 -21.77
N MET A 437 26.13 25.70 -22.05
CA MET A 437 25.48 25.85 -23.36
C MET A 437 25.16 27.32 -23.68
N GLN A 438 24.76 28.11 -22.67
CA GLN A 438 24.57 29.55 -22.80
C GLN A 438 25.91 30.24 -23.11
N ALA A 439 26.98 29.87 -22.41
CA ALA A 439 28.32 30.40 -22.71
C ALA A 439 28.76 30.08 -24.14
N TYR A 440 28.46 28.87 -24.62
CA TYR A 440 28.72 28.48 -26.01
C TYR A 440 27.97 29.40 -26.99
N LEU A 441 26.69 29.68 -26.75
CA LEU A 441 25.92 30.63 -27.56
C LEU A 441 26.48 32.06 -27.49
N ASP A 442 26.93 32.50 -26.32
CA ASP A 442 27.52 33.83 -26.13
C ASP A 442 28.84 33.96 -26.90
N ILE A 443 29.68 32.92 -26.94
CA ILE A 443 30.89 32.87 -27.78
C ILE A 443 30.53 33.00 -29.25
N GLN A 444 29.53 32.26 -29.74
CA GLN A 444 29.06 32.34 -31.13
C GLN A 444 28.52 33.73 -31.50
N GLN A 445 28.05 34.49 -30.52
CA GLN A 445 27.50 35.83 -30.69
C GLN A 445 28.52 36.94 -30.32
N GLU A 446 29.81 36.60 -30.21
CA GLU A 446 30.93 37.49 -29.88
C GLU A 446 30.80 38.20 -28.51
N ARG A 447 29.99 37.68 -27.60
CA ARG A 447 29.81 38.19 -26.22
C ARG A 447 30.73 37.48 -25.23
N VAL A 448 32.03 37.64 -25.46
CA VAL A 448 33.10 36.92 -24.72
C VAL A 448 33.03 37.14 -23.20
N GLN A 449 32.68 38.35 -22.76
CA GLN A 449 32.59 38.64 -21.31
C GLN A 449 31.42 37.90 -20.63
N GLU A 450 30.26 37.82 -21.29
CA GLU A 450 29.10 37.08 -20.78
C GLU A 450 29.38 35.57 -20.78
N ALA A 451 30.01 35.07 -21.83
CA ALA A 451 30.45 33.67 -21.91
C ALA A 451 31.36 33.29 -20.74
N LYS A 452 32.34 34.13 -20.43
CA LYS A 452 33.24 33.94 -19.29
C LYS A 452 32.47 33.84 -17.96
N GLU A 453 31.55 34.77 -17.72
CA GLU A 453 30.73 34.77 -16.50
C GLU A 453 29.86 33.51 -16.38
N HIS A 454 29.28 33.03 -17.48
CA HIS A 454 28.49 31.80 -17.50
C HIS A 454 29.36 30.54 -17.24
N LEU A 455 30.56 30.46 -17.81
CA LEU A 455 31.51 29.37 -17.54
C LEU A 455 31.97 29.36 -16.10
N GLU A 456 32.34 30.52 -15.54
CA GLU A 456 32.73 30.63 -14.13
C GLU A 456 31.59 30.21 -13.19
N LYS A 457 30.34 30.58 -13.49
CA LYS A 457 29.17 30.11 -12.73
C LYS A 457 28.96 28.60 -12.86
N ALA A 458 29.11 28.03 -14.06
CA ALA A 458 28.99 26.59 -14.27
C ALA A 458 30.02 25.82 -13.43
N LEU A 459 31.26 26.30 -13.39
CA LEU A 459 32.38 25.70 -12.66
C LEU A 459 32.27 25.87 -11.13
N GLN A 460 31.57 26.90 -10.66
CA GLN A 460 31.24 27.05 -9.24
C GLN A 460 30.29 25.95 -8.75
N GLU A 461 29.35 25.54 -9.59
CA GLU A 461 28.36 24.52 -9.25
C GLU A 461 28.89 23.09 -9.56
N GLN A 462 29.69 22.92 -10.62
CA GLN A 462 30.33 21.65 -10.98
C GLN A 462 31.79 21.85 -11.41
N GLN A 463 32.73 21.57 -10.50
CA GLN A 463 34.17 21.69 -10.78
C GLN A 463 34.69 20.61 -11.74
N ALA A 464 34.16 19.38 -11.65
CA ALA A 464 34.48 18.28 -12.56
C ALA A 464 33.72 18.45 -13.89
N PHE A 465 34.12 19.47 -14.65
CA PHE A 465 33.56 19.82 -15.96
C PHE A 465 34.69 20.25 -16.91
N PRO A 466 35.41 19.28 -17.51
CA PRO A 466 36.60 19.54 -18.32
C PRO A 466 36.38 20.50 -19.49
N GLU A 467 35.25 20.36 -20.19
CA GLU A 467 34.89 21.18 -21.36
C GLU A 467 34.67 22.65 -20.97
N ALA A 468 34.10 22.91 -19.79
CA ALA A 468 33.91 24.26 -19.29
C ALA A 468 35.25 24.94 -18.93
N TRP A 469 36.15 24.21 -18.26
CA TRP A 469 37.51 24.70 -18.00
C TRP A 469 38.29 24.96 -19.29
N PHE A 470 38.12 24.09 -20.29
CA PHE A 470 38.78 24.24 -21.58
C PHE A 470 38.29 25.48 -22.33
N ASN A 471 36.97 25.70 -22.42
CA ASN A 471 36.44 26.90 -23.06
C ASN A 471 36.86 28.19 -22.33
N LEU A 472 36.96 28.14 -21.00
CA LEU A 472 37.46 29.27 -20.20
C LEU A 472 38.95 29.55 -20.49
N THR A 473 39.75 28.49 -20.69
CA THR A 473 41.15 28.61 -21.13
C THR A 473 41.25 29.37 -22.45
N LEU A 474 40.45 28.99 -23.45
CA LEU A 474 40.47 29.63 -24.76
C LEU A 474 40.15 31.12 -24.67
N ILE A 475 39.18 31.51 -23.83
CA ILE A 475 38.85 32.91 -23.56
C ILE A 475 40.05 33.65 -22.93
N HIS A 476 40.77 33.04 -21.98
CA HIS A 476 41.96 33.66 -21.38
C HIS A 476 43.11 33.84 -22.38
N ILE A 477 43.29 32.90 -23.30
CA ILE A 477 44.27 33.03 -24.40
C ILE A 477 43.90 34.22 -25.29
N GLU A 478 42.63 34.35 -25.67
CA GLU A 478 42.15 35.46 -26.51
C GLU A 478 42.32 36.83 -25.81
N GLN A 479 42.22 36.85 -24.47
CA GLN A 479 42.47 38.03 -23.64
C GLN A 479 43.97 38.28 -23.34
N GLU A 480 44.89 37.51 -23.95
CA GLU A 480 46.34 37.53 -23.70
C GLU A 480 46.73 37.31 -22.22
N ASN A 481 45.85 36.72 -21.42
CA ASN A 481 46.09 36.43 -20.01
C ASN A 481 46.60 35.00 -19.81
N TYR A 482 47.83 34.77 -20.26
CA TYR A 482 48.44 33.44 -20.32
C TYR A 482 48.66 32.79 -18.94
N GLU A 483 48.80 33.57 -17.87
CA GLU A 483 48.90 33.03 -16.50
C GLU A 483 47.59 32.36 -16.05
N GLN A 484 46.45 33.01 -16.29
CA GLN A 484 45.13 32.42 -16.01
C GLN A 484 44.79 31.28 -16.97
N ALA A 485 45.20 31.39 -18.24
CA ALA A 485 45.05 30.29 -19.21
C ALA A 485 45.79 29.02 -18.74
N LYS A 486 46.98 29.18 -18.16
CA LYS A 486 47.74 28.04 -17.61
C LYS A 486 47.05 27.36 -16.43
N GLU A 487 46.47 28.13 -15.52
CA GLU A 487 45.75 27.56 -14.37
C GLU A 487 44.50 26.79 -14.82
N THR A 488 43.73 27.38 -15.74
CA THR A 488 42.49 26.80 -16.25
C THR A 488 42.71 25.55 -17.11
N ILE A 489 43.74 25.52 -17.97
CA ILE A 489 44.05 24.33 -18.78
C ILE A 489 44.51 23.14 -17.92
N GLN A 490 45.23 23.40 -16.82
CA GLN A 490 45.66 22.36 -15.89
C GLN A 490 44.47 21.72 -15.18
N GLN A 491 43.46 22.52 -14.80
CA GLN A 491 42.20 21.98 -14.27
C GLN A 491 41.46 21.17 -15.34
N ALA A 492 41.38 21.67 -16.58
CA ALA A 492 40.74 20.97 -17.69
C ALA A 492 41.37 19.59 -17.93
N ILE A 493 42.71 19.51 -17.95
CA ILE A 493 43.46 18.26 -18.12
C ILE A 493 43.23 17.32 -16.94
N GLN A 494 43.36 17.81 -15.71
CA GLN A 494 43.18 16.99 -14.51
C GLN A 494 41.80 16.32 -14.48
N TYR A 495 40.73 17.11 -14.65
CA TYR A 495 39.38 16.56 -14.66
C TYR A 495 39.09 15.72 -15.91
N GLY A 496 39.73 16.02 -17.04
CA GLY A 496 39.61 15.26 -18.28
C GLY A 496 40.20 13.86 -18.17
N GLU A 497 41.39 13.72 -17.56
CA GLU A 497 42.02 12.44 -17.27
C GLU A 497 41.16 11.59 -16.32
N ASP A 498 40.67 12.21 -15.23
CA ASP A 498 39.78 11.55 -14.26
C ASP A 498 38.48 11.05 -14.91
N SER A 499 37.96 11.79 -15.90
CA SER A 499 36.71 11.49 -16.61
C SER A 499 36.90 10.65 -17.88
N GLN A 500 38.14 10.34 -18.27
CA GLN A 500 38.51 9.59 -19.47
C GLN A 500 37.88 10.15 -20.76
N ILE A 501 37.86 11.49 -20.91
CA ILE A 501 37.32 12.11 -22.12
C ILE A 501 38.18 11.78 -23.35
N PRO A 502 37.58 11.61 -24.54
CA PRO A 502 38.33 11.42 -25.79
C PRO A 502 39.10 12.71 -26.16
N ASP A 503 40.13 12.57 -27.02
CA ASP A 503 40.87 13.69 -27.63
C ASP A 503 41.70 14.58 -26.67
N MET A 504 42.19 14.02 -25.56
CA MET A 504 43.09 14.70 -24.62
C MET A 504 44.37 15.27 -25.24
N ASP A 505 44.83 14.72 -26.37
CA ASP A 505 46.01 15.22 -27.10
C ASP A 505 45.92 16.73 -27.40
N TYR A 506 44.70 17.20 -27.72
CA TYR A 506 44.46 18.61 -28.02
C TYR A 506 44.61 19.51 -26.78
N TYR A 507 44.25 19.01 -25.60
CA TYR A 507 44.37 19.76 -24.34
C TYR A 507 45.85 19.99 -23.99
N TYR A 508 46.68 18.96 -24.16
CA TYR A 508 48.13 19.09 -23.94
C TYR A 508 48.82 19.99 -24.97
N GLU A 509 48.37 19.99 -26.23
CA GLU A 509 48.90 20.88 -27.26
C GLU A 509 48.66 22.36 -26.88
N ILE A 510 47.46 22.70 -26.41
CA ILE A 510 47.14 24.04 -25.93
C ILE A 510 47.98 24.41 -24.69
N GLU A 511 48.16 23.49 -23.74
CA GLU A 511 49.04 23.72 -22.59
C GLU A 511 50.48 24.04 -23.02
N GLN A 512 51.01 23.31 -24.01
CA GLN A 512 52.35 23.58 -24.56
C GLN A 512 52.43 24.98 -25.18
N GLN A 513 51.44 25.38 -25.99
CA GLN A 513 51.39 26.71 -26.60
C GLN A 513 51.37 27.83 -25.56
N ILE A 514 50.58 27.69 -24.49
CA ILE A 514 50.54 28.65 -23.38
C ILE A 514 51.92 28.77 -22.71
N ASN A 515 52.59 27.65 -22.46
CA ASN A 515 53.92 27.64 -21.85
C ASN A 515 54.99 28.30 -22.73
N GLU A 516 54.94 28.08 -24.05
CA GLU A 516 55.84 28.75 -25.01
C GLU A 516 55.63 30.27 -25.01
N GLN A 517 54.38 30.74 -24.94
CA GLN A 517 54.08 32.16 -24.87
C GLN A 517 54.56 32.80 -23.56
N LEU A 518 54.33 32.16 -22.41
CA LEU A 518 54.83 32.62 -21.11
C LEU A 518 56.36 32.69 -21.07
N ALA A 519 57.05 31.70 -21.65
CA ALA A 519 58.51 31.70 -21.75
C ALA A 519 59.06 32.78 -22.69
N SER A 520 58.27 33.24 -23.65
CA SER A 520 58.65 34.31 -24.58
C SER A 520 58.40 35.73 -24.04
N SER A 521 57.54 35.86 -23.02
CA SER A 521 57.14 37.13 -22.40
C SER A 521 57.83 37.40 -21.06
N SER A 522 58.57 36.43 -20.52
CA SER A 522 59.54 36.53 -19.41
C SER A 522 60.94 36.92 -19.89
#